data_AF-A0A7S1BAI4-F1
#
_entry.id   AF-A0A7S1BAI4-F1
#
_cell.length_a   1.000
_cell.length_b   1.000
_cell.length_c   1.000
_cell.angle_alpha   90.00
_cell.angle_beta   90.00
_cell.angle_gamma   90.00
#
_symmetry.space_group_name_H-M   'P 1'
#
loop_
_entity.id
_entity.type
_entity.pdbx_description
1 polymer ?
#
loop_
_entity_poly.entity_id
_entity_poly.type
_entity_poly.pdbx_seq_one_letter_code
_entity_poly.pdbx_strand_id
1 'polypeptide(L)'
;TILRSIGKNNLKSSTMKLITSLWLLPLGANAFVPSVYNSLSFGVRSSTSMSAASADAVAEAMAATKKYGAQSPEAASAWDAVEEMDAADNSVAYSKVNIDTRDFKEKIDMLGKLLEENKANVENIKKLTSEVQAVKIQSTASVGATVDPTIMKSVLKEAREAEESFGKDSSQARVAWEAVEEVASSDMSGSLISSIEDECLVEALEACEALEELNRAVQVSSSVDRFSG
;
A
#
# COMPACT_ATOMS: atom_id res chain seq x y z
N THR A 1 -26.20 38.26 -36.70
CA THR A 1 -26.04 38.65 -35.30
C THR A 1 -26.10 37.41 -34.43
N ILE A 2 -24.96 36.97 -33.90
CA ILE A 2 -24.75 36.25 -32.62
C ILE A 2 -23.22 36.02 -32.58
N LEU A 3 -22.53 36.86 -31.80
CA LEU A 3 -21.10 36.76 -31.53
C LEU A 3 -20.92 35.84 -30.31
N ARG A 4 -20.19 34.74 -30.44
CA ARG A 4 -19.76 33.92 -29.29
C ARG A 4 -18.50 34.54 -28.68
N SER A 5 -18.65 34.93 -27.42
CA SER A 5 -17.65 35.47 -26.52
C SER A 5 -16.55 34.44 -26.23
N ILE A 6 -15.28 34.80 -26.48
CA ILE A 6 -14.09 34.04 -26.10
C ILE A 6 -13.63 34.56 -24.74
N GLY A 7 -13.89 33.78 -23.69
CA GLY A 7 -13.41 34.03 -22.34
C GLY A 7 -11.91 33.73 -22.20
N LYS A 8 -11.14 34.74 -21.81
CA LYS A 8 -9.71 34.64 -21.48
C LYS A 8 -9.57 34.14 -20.03
N ASN A 9 -9.10 32.92 -19.83
CA ASN A 9 -8.71 32.43 -18.51
C ASN A 9 -7.21 32.72 -18.27
N ASN A 10 -6.95 33.65 -17.36
CA ASN A 10 -5.62 33.94 -16.80
C ASN A 10 -5.25 32.84 -15.81
N LEU A 11 -4.32 31.94 -16.17
CA LEU A 11 -3.66 31.08 -15.20
C LEU A 11 -2.59 31.89 -14.46
N LYS A 12 -2.87 32.24 -13.21
CA LYS A 12 -1.86 32.79 -12.30
C LYS A 12 -0.95 31.65 -11.84
N SER A 13 0.32 31.76 -12.23
CA SER A 13 1.45 30.99 -11.73
C SER A 13 1.51 31.09 -10.20
N SER A 14 1.27 29.97 -9.51
CA SER A 14 1.40 29.85 -8.07
C SER A 14 2.69 29.09 -7.77
N THR A 15 3.68 29.79 -7.25
CA THR A 15 5.00 29.29 -6.88
C THR A 15 4.89 28.37 -5.66
N MET A 16 5.09 27.07 -5.91
CA MET A 16 5.10 26.03 -4.89
C MET A 16 6.41 26.14 -4.07
N LYS A 17 6.31 26.67 -2.85
CA LYS A 17 7.42 26.72 -1.89
C LYS A 17 7.62 25.33 -1.31
N LEU A 18 8.66 24.64 -1.79
CA LEU A 18 9.18 23.39 -1.24
C LEU A 18 9.80 23.67 0.14
N ILE A 19 9.07 23.36 1.21
CA ILE A 19 9.59 23.38 2.58
C ILE A 19 10.17 21.99 2.86
N THR A 20 11.49 21.87 2.70
CA THR A 20 12.30 20.72 3.13
C THR A 20 12.38 20.71 4.66
N SER A 21 11.51 19.93 5.31
CA SER A 21 11.63 19.61 6.73
C SER A 21 12.47 18.34 6.90
N LEU A 22 13.75 18.58 7.18
CA LEU A 22 14.75 17.61 7.57
C LEU A 22 14.41 17.07 8.97
N TRP A 23 13.75 15.91 9.05
CA TRP A 23 13.57 15.21 10.32
C TRP A 23 14.82 14.42 10.68
N LEU A 24 15.59 14.96 11.63
CA LEU A 24 16.56 14.20 12.41
C LEU A 24 15.80 13.18 13.28
N LEU A 25 16.05 11.90 13.07
CA LEU A 25 15.70 10.82 13.99
C LEU A 25 16.76 10.74 15.10
N PRO A 26 16.42 10.93 16.39
CA PRO A 26 17.28 10.50 17.47
C PRO A 26 17.18 8.98 17.63
N LEU A 27 18.29 8.28 17.36
CA LEU A 27 18.54 6.91 17.81
C LEU A 27 18.66 6.90 19.35
N GLY A 28 17.52 6.91 20.03
CA GLY A 28 17.42 6.70 21.46
C GLY A 28 17.30 5.22 21.79
N ALA A 29 18.44 4.53 21.91
CA ALA A 29 18.50 3.20 22.50
C ALA A 29 18.29 3.31 24.02
N ASN A 30 17.05 3.24 24.48
CA ASN A 30 16.75 2.99 25.89
C ASN A 30 16.49 1.50 26.09
N ALA A 31 17.49 0.86 26.68
CA ALA A 31 17.43 -0.51 27.17
C ALA A 31 16.26 -0.68 28.15
N PHE A 32 15.26 -1.46 27.74
CA PHE A 32 14.27 -2.03 28.64
C PHE A 32 14.95 -3.16 29.42
N VAL A 33 15.56 -2.82 30.55
CA VAL A 33 16.03 -3.81 31.52
C VAL A 33 14.88 -3.98 32.53
N PRO A 34 14.24 -5.15 32.66
CA PRO A 34 13.28 -5.37 33.73
C PRO A 34 14.04 -5.37 35.06
N SER A 35 13.86 -4.31 35.83
CA SER A 35 14.34 -4.21 37.21
C SER A 35 13.60 -5.24 38.05
N VAL A 36 14.25 -6.38 38.24
CA VAL A 36 13.93 -7.35 39.30
C VAL A 36 14.28 -6.66 40.62
N TYR A 37 13.44 -6.81 41.65
CA TYR A 37 13.61 -6.29 43.02
C TYR A 37 13.12 -4.85 43.28
N ASN A 38 11.80 -4.67 43.37
CA ASN A 38 11.21 -4.15 44.62
C ASN A 38 9.70 -4.39 44.64
N SER A 39 9.27 -5.33 45.47
CA SER A 39 7.90 -5.49 45.92
C SER A 39 7.56 -4.34 46.88
N LEU A 40 7.30 -3.16 46.33
CA LEU A 40 6.56 -2.13 47.05
C LEU A 40 5.13 -2.22 46.56
N SER A 41 4.24 -2.51 47.50
CA SER A 41 2.79 -2.57 47.35
C SER A 41 2.30 -1.53 46.35
N PHE A 42 2.01 -2.00 45.13
CA PHE A 42 1.19 -1.28 44.20
C PHE A 42 -0.14 -1.14 44.92
N GLY A 43 -0.40 0.05 45.48
CA GLY A 43 -1.68 0.37 46.06
C GLY A 43 -2.73 -0.08 45.06
N VAL A 44 -3.69 -0.88 45.53
CA VAL A 44 -4.89 -1.22 44.78
C VAL A 44 -5.47 0.12 44.33
N ARG A 45 -5.14 0.54 43.10
CA ARG A 45 -5.87 1.58 42.41
C ARG A 45 -7.24 0.95 42.31
N SER A 46 -8.16 1.46 43.14
CA SER A 46 -9.56 1.14 43.03
C SER A 46 -9.87 1.23 41.54
N SER A 47 -10.09 0.07 40.91
CA SER A 47 -10.57 0.01 39.55
C SER A 47 -11.98 0.57 39.65
N THR A 48 -12.09 1.89 39.61
CA THR A 48 -13.35 2.54 39.30
C THR A 48 -13.76 1.94 37.98
N SER A 49 -14.72 1.01 38.01
CA SER A 49 -15.42 0.61 36.81
C SER A 49 -15.95 1.91 36.21
N MET A 50 -15.31 2.38 35.15
CA MET A 50 -15.75 3.58 34.46
C MET A 50 -17.01 3.16 33.70
N SER A 51 -18.14 3.59 34.24
CA SER A 51 -19.45 3.45 33.62
C SER A 51 -19.70 4.62 32.69
N ALA A 52 -20.72 4.51 31.84
CA ALA A 52 -21.31 5.62 31.08
C ALA A 52 -21.38 6.92 31.90
N ALA A 53 -21.36 8.04 31.18
CA ALA A 53 -21.46 9.37 31.77
C ALA A 53 -22.60 9.44 32.80
N SER A 54 -22.27 9.89 34.01
CA SER A 54 -23.26 9.98 35.08
C SER A 54 -24.36 10.99 34.74
N ALA A 55 -25.57 10.76 35.24
CA ALA A 55 -26.69 11.69 35.06
C ALA A 55 -26.34 13.12 35.55
N ASP A 56 -25.46 13.23 36.56
CA ASP A 56 -24.99 14.50 37.10
C ASP A 56 -24.08 15.24 36.11
N ALA A 57 -23.16 14.55 35.45
CA ALA A 57 -22.28 15.14 34.42
C ALA A 57 -23.08 15.67 33.22
N VAL A 58 -24.09 14.91 32.78
CA VAL A 58 -25.01 15.35 31.71
C VAL A 58 -25.83 16.56 32.16
N ALA A 59 -26.32 16.56 33.41
CA ALA A 59 -27.06 17.69 33.96
C ALA A 59 -26.21 18.96 34.07
N GLU A 60 -24.93 18.83 34.43
CA GLU A 60 -23.96 19.94 34.47
C GLU A 60 -23.70 20.52 33.07
N ALA A 61 -23.44 19.66 32.07
CA ALA A 61 -23.27 20.09 30.69
C ALA A 61 -24.52 20.81 30.12
N MET A 62 -25.70 20.31 30.46
CA MET A 62 -26.98 20.95 30.11
C MET A 62 -27.18 22.29 30.82
N ALA A 63 -26.81 22.40 32.10
CA ALA A 63 -26.87 23.64 32.85
C ALA A 63 -25.90 24.69 32.29
N ALA A 64 -24.67 24.30 31.94
CA ALA A 64 -23.69 25.15 31.28
C ALA A 64 -24.19 25.64 29.92
N THR A 65 -24.75 24.74 29.10
CA THR A 65 -25.38 25.06 27.81
C THR A 65 -26.50 26.09 27.97
N LYS A 66 -27.36 25.94 28.99
CA LYS A 66 -28.46 26.88 29.27
C LYS A 66 -27.98 28.25 29.74
N LYS A 67 -26.87 28.29 30.49
CA LYS A 67 -26.35 29.54 31.10
C LYS A 67 -25.50 30.35 30.13
N TYR A 68 -24.63 29.69 29.37
CA TYR A 68 -23.61 30.34 28.54
C TYR A 68 -23.92 30.24 27.04
N GLY A 69 -24.86 29.36 26.65
CA GLY A 69 -25.22 29.08 25.26
C GLY A 69 -24.45 27.89 24.70
N ALA A 70 -25.06 27.21 23.73
CA ALA A 70 -24.51 25.97 23.16
C ALA A 70 -23.15 26.13 22.45
N GLN A 71 -22.80 27.34 22.01
CA GLN A 71 -21.52 27.63 21.36
C GLN A 71 -20.47 28.22 22.32
N SER A 72 -20.76 28.30 23.62
CA SER A 72 -19.80 28.83 24.58
C SER A 72 -18.69 27.82 24.86
N PRO A 73 -17.46 28.29 25.13
CA PRO A 73 -16.35 27.40 25.47
C PRO A 73 -16.61 26.64 26.79
N GLU A 74 -17.36 27.23 27.72
CA GLU A 74 -17.73 26.57 28.98
C GLU A 74 -18.75 25.44 28.79
N ALA A 75 -19.69 25.59 27.84
CA ALA A 75 -20.58 24.49 27.47
C ALA A 75 -19.82 23.41 26.71
N ALA A 76 -18.90 23.78 25.81
CA ALA A 76 -18.08 22.85 25.07
C ALA A 76 -17.24 21.96 26.01
N SER A 77 -16.51 22.56 26.97
CA SER A 77 -15.67 21.78 27.88
C SER A 77 -16.47 20.84 28.80
N ALA A 78 -17.70 21.21 29.15
CA ALA A 78 -18.58 20.34 29.93
C ALA A 78 -19.10 19.15 29.12
N TRP A 79 -19.36 19.34 27.82
CA TRP A 79 -19.71 18.25 26.91
C TRP A 79 -18.52 17.37 26.57
N ASP A 80 -17.32 17.94 26.43
CA ASP A 80 -16.08 17.17 26.24
C ASP A 80 -15.87 16.20 27.42
N ALA A 81 -16.13 16.63 28.65
CA ALA A 81 -16.04 15.75 29.82
C ALA A 81 -17.09 14.61 29.80
N VAL A 82 -18.32 14.87 29.34
CA VAL A 82 -19.34 13.83 29.15
C VAL A 82 -18.90 12.84 28.08
N GLU A 83 -18.33 13.34 26.97
CA GLU A 83 -17.82 12.52 25.88
C GLU A 83 -16.63 11.65 26.34
N GLU A 84 -15.69 12.20 27.12
CA GLU A 84 -14.59 11.44 27.70
C GLU A 84 -15.08 10.34 28.65
N MET A 85 -16.11 10.61 29.46
CA MET A 85 -16.70 9.60 30.35
C MET A 85 -17.41 8.49 29.58
N ASP A 86 -18.12 8.83 28.49
CA ASP A 86 -18.83 7.85 27.66
C ASP A 86 -17.85 7.03 26.80
N ALA A 87 -16.79 7.66 26.27
CA ALA A 87 -15.72 6.98 25.55
C ALA A 87 -14.92 6.02 26.45
N ALA A 88 -14.82 6.32 27.75
CA ALA A 88 -14.20 5.43 28.73
C ALA A 88 -15.12 4.26 29.16
N ASP A 89 -16.40 4.27 28.76
CA ASP A 89 -17.34 3.22 29.13
C ASP A 89 -17.06 1.92 28.37
N ASN A 90 -16.39 1.00 29.06
CA ASN A 90 -16.15 -0.35 28.55
C ASN A 90 -17.30 -1.31 28.90
N SER A 91 -18.41 -0.81 29.45
CA SER A 91 -19.56 -1.66 29.83
C SER A 91 -20.09 -2.47 28.64
N VAL A 92 -19.96 -1.99 27.40
CA VAL A 92 -20.34 -2.75 26.19
C VAL A 92 -19.49 -4.02 26.06
N ALA A 93 -18.19 -3.94 26.30
CA ALA A 93 -17.27 -5.08 26.23
C ALA A 93 -17.53 -6.14 27.32
N TYR A 94 -18.02 -5.70 28.48
CA TYR A 94 -18.34 -6.57 29.62
C TYR A 94 -19.83 -6.85 29.79
N SER A 95 -20.67 -6.23 28.97
CA SER A 95 -22.09 -6.54 28.93
C SER A 95 -22.15 -8.01 28.63
N LYS A 96 -22.91 -8.75 29.45
CA LYS A 96 -23.24 -10.13 29.13
C LYS A 96 -24.11 -10.06 27.88
N VAL A 97 -23.45 -9.89 26.73
CA VAL A 97 -24.04 -10.20 25.44
C VAL A 97 -24.55 -11.60 25.67
N ASN A 98 -25.87 -11.74 25.62
CA ASN A 98 -26.53 -13.02 25.71
C ASN A 98 -26.22 -13.69 24.38
N ILE A 99 -24.95 -14.10 24.21
CA ILE A 99 -24.44 -14.78 23.04
C ILE A 99 -25.29 -16.04 23.03
N ASP A 100 -26.20 -16.12 22.07
CA ASP A 100 -26.97 -17.32 21.87
C ASP A 100 -25.96 -18.43 21.58
N THR A 101 -25.69 -19.22 22.62
CA THR A 101 -24.67 -20.28 22.59
C THR A 101 -24.93 -21.28 21.47
N ARG A 102 -26.17 -21.33 20.97
CA ARG A 102 -26.58 -22.11 19.81
C ARG A 102 -25.92 -21.65 18.52
N ASP A 103 -25.99 -20.35 18.18
CA ASP A 103 -25.39 -19.80 16.96
C ASP A 103 -23.87 -20.00 16.95
N PHE A 104 -23.23 -19.82 18.12
CA PHE A 104 -21.80 -20.07 18.26
C PHE A 104 -21.46 -21.55 18.04
N LYS A 105 -22.23 -22.45 18.66
CA LYS A 105 -22.03 -23.89 18.50
C LYS A 105 -22.24 -24.36 17.06
N GLU A 106 -23.28 -23.88 16.38
CA GLU A 106 -23.54 -24.19 14.97
C GLU A 106 -22.39 -23.74 14.07
N LYS A 107 -21.81 -22.57 14.31
CA LYS A 107 -20.64 -22.08 13.56
C LYS A 107 -19.39 -22.92 13.83
N ILE A 108 -19.14 -23.31 15.08
CA ILE A 108 -18.02 -24.19 15.43
C ILE A 108 -18.17 -25.57 14.77
N ASP A 109 -19.37 -26.14 14.79
CA ASP A 109 -19.66 -27.42 14.12
C ASP A 109 -19.48 -27.31 12.60
N MET A 110 -19.90 -26.20 11.98
CA MET A 110 -19.69 -25.92 10.56
C MET A 110 -18.21 -25.79 10.20
N LEU A 111 -17.42 -25.08 11.01
CA LEU A 111 -15.96 -24.99 10.87
C LEU A 111 -15.31 -26.37 10.96
N GLY A 112 -15.76 -27.22 11.90
CA GLY A 112 -15.29 -28.60 12.01
C GLY A 112 -15.53 -29.43 10.76
N LYS A 113 -16.71 -29.29 10.14
CA LYS A 113 -17.04 -29.98 8.87
C LYS A 113 -16.16 -29.53 7.71
N LEU A 114 -15.99 -28.22 7.54
CA LEU A 114 -15.11 -27.65 6.50
C LEU A 114 -13.67 -28.12 6.65
N LEU A 115 -13.19 -28.29 7.88
CA LEU A 115 -11.83 -28.76 8.14
C LEU A 115 -11.65 -30.22 7.73
N GLU A 116 -12.64 -31.08 7.97
CA GLU A 116 -12.61 -32.48 7.55
C GLU A 116 -12.74 -32.63 6.02
N GLU A 117 -13.62 -31.84 5.39
CA GLU A 117 -13.76 -31.79 3.93
C GLU A 117 -12.45 -31.32 3.25
N ASN A 118 -11.82 -30.27 3.78
CA ASN A 118 -10.53 -29.79 3.28
C ASN A 118 -9.42 -30.82 3.44
N LYS A 119 -9.39 -31.56 4.55
CA LYS A 119 -8.43 -32.63 4.77
C LYS A 119 -8.59 -33.73 3.71
N ALA A 120 -9.81 -34.16 3.43
CA ALA A 120 -10.09 -35.13 2.36
C ALA A 120 -9.69 -34.60 0.98
N ASN A 121 -9.95 -33.32 0.69
CA ASN A 121 -9.53 -32.69 -0.57
C ASN A 121 -8.01 -32.64 -0.72
N VAL A 122 -7.27 -32.33 0.35
CA VAL A 122 -5.80 -32.33 0.32
C VAL A 122 -5.25 -33.74 0.09
N GLU A 123 -5.85 -34.77 0.68
CA GLU A 123 -5.46 -36.17 0.41
C GLU A 123 -5.73 -36.57 -1.05
N ASN A 124 -6.88 -36.15 -1.61
CA ASN A 124 -7.19 -36.35 -3.03
C ASN A 124 -6.21 -35.63 -3.96
N ILE A 125 -5.86 -34.38 -3.65
CA ILE A 125 -4.85 -33.62 -4.40
C ILE A 125 -3.50 -34.33 -4.33
N LYS A 126 -3.05 -34.79 -3.15
CA LYS A 126 -1.79 -35.55 -3.02
C LYS A 126 -1.80 -36.82 -3.87
N LYS A 127 -2.93 -37.54 -3.91
CA LYS A 127 -3.09 -38.72 -4.76
C LYS A 127 -2.99 -38.35 -6.24
N LEU A 128 -3.73 -37.33 -6.69
CA LEU A 128 -3.68 -36.82 -8.06
C LEU A 128 -2.28 -36.34 -8.44
N THR A 129 -1.59 -35.60 -7.57
CA THR A 129 -0.21 -35.16 -7.81
C THR A 129 0.74 -36.36 -7.92
N SER A 130 0.57 -37.41 -7.10
CA SER A 130 1.38 -38.63 -7.20
C SER A 130 1.11 -39.40 -8.50
N GLU A 131 -0.15 -39.48 -8.93
CA GLU A 131 -0.54 -40.08 -10.20
C GLU A 131 0.02 -39.27 -11.38
N VAL A 132 -0.09 -37.93 -11.36
CA VAL A 132 0.48 -37.05 -12.39
C VAL A 132 2.01 -37.12 -12.42
N GLN A 133 2.68 -37.23 -11.27
CA GLN A 133 4.13 -37.39 -11.21
C GLN A 133 4.56 -38.77 -11.77
N ALA A 134 3.78 -39.82 -11.54
CA ALA A 134 4.01 -41.15 -12.06
C ALA A 134 3.76 -41.24 -13.57
N VAL A 135 2.79 -40.47 -14.09
CA VAL A 135 2.70 -40.15 -15.51
C VAL A 135 3.82 -39.17 -15.83
N LYS A 136 5.04 -39.70 -15.93
CA LYS A 136 6.18 -38.99 -16.47
C LYS A 136 5.85 -38.68 -17.93
N ILE A 137 5.09 -37.61 -18.15
CA ILE A 137 4.85 -37.01 -19.45
C ILE A 137 6.27 -36.83 -19.99
N GLN A 138 6.62 -37.60 -21.02
CA GLN A 138 7.82 -37.32 -21.78
C GLN A 138 7.67 -35.87 -22.13
N SER A 139 8.51 -35.02 -21.53
CA SER A 139 8.59 -33.61 -21.83
C SER A 139 8.88 -33.55 -23.33
N THR A 140 7.83 -33.48 -24.15
CA THR A 140 7.93 -32.89 -25.48
C THR A 140 8.53 -31.55 -25.16
N ALA A 141 9.81 -31.39 -25.50
CA ALA A 141 10.57 -30.18 -25.22
C ALA A 141 9.60 -29.02 -25.48
N SER A 142 9.20 -28.35 -24.39
CA SER A 142 8.40 -27.15 -24.53
C SER A 142 9.31 -26.29 -25.37
N VAL A 143 8.93 -26.10 -26.63
CA VAL A 143 9.49 -25.03 -27.44
C VAL A 143 8.96 -23.81 -26.73
N GLY A 144 9.64 -23.42 -25.66
CA GLY A 144 9.49 -22.12 -25.06
C GLY A 144 9.72 -21.21 -26.24
N ALA A 145 8.64 -20.62 -26.73
CA ALA A 145 8.73 -19.55 -27.69
C ALA A 145 9.33 -18.38 -26.90
N THR A 146 10.65 -18.44 -26.68
CA THR A 146 11.42 -17.31 -26.20
C THR A 146 11.12 -16.21 -27.18
N VAL A 147 10.43 -15.17 -26.72
CA VAL A 147 10.13 -14.02 -27.56
C VAL A 147 11.46 -13.51 -28.10
N ASP A 148 11.58 -13.44 -29.43
CA ASP A 148 12.80 -12.95 -30.06
C ASP A 148 13.07 -11.53 -29.54
N PRO A 149 14.24 -11.25 -28.95
CA PRO A 149 14.56 -9.92 -28.40
C PRO A 149 14.46 -8.81 -29.46
N THR A 150 14.53 -9.16 -30.75
CA THR A 150 14.33 -8.24 -31.87
C THR A 150 12.88 -7.73 -31.95
N ILE A 151 11.90 -8.60 -31.66
CA ILE A 151 10.48 -8.25 -31.68
C ILE A 151 10.19 -7.29 -30.52
N MET A 152 10.66 -7.59 -29.31
CA MET A 152 10.48 -6.73 -28.13
C MET A 152 11.08 -5.33 -28.36
N LYS A 153 12.28 -5.24 -28.94
CA LYS A 153 12.90 -3.94 -29.28
C LYS A 153 12.10 -3.16 -30.32
N SER A 154 11.49 -3.83 -31.29
CA SER A 154 10.68 -3.16 -32.31
C SER A 154 9.40 -2.55 -31.73
N VAL A 155 8.68 -3.28 -30.88
CA VAL A 155 7.44 -2.79 -30.26
C VAL A 155 7.70 -1.69 -29.24
N LEU A 156 8.80 -1.75 -28.47
CA LEU A 156 9.21 -0.67 -27.57
C LEU A 156 9.56 0.61 -28.33
N LYS A 157 10.23 0.48 -29.48
CA LYS A 157 10.56 1.63 -30.33
C LYS A 157 9.29 2.29 -30.88
N GLU A 158 8.34 1.49 -31.38
CA GLU A 158 7.06 1.99 -31.90
C GLU A 158 6.23 2.68 -30.80
N ALA A 159 6.19 2.12 -29.59
CA ALA A 159 5.52 2.74 -28.44
C ALA A 159 6.13 4.10 -28.08
N ARG A 160 7.46 4.21 -28.06
CA ARG A 160 8.17 5.48 -27.78
C ARG A 160 7.96 6.52 -28.88
N GLU A 161 8.00 6.11 -30.16
CA GLU A 161 7.73 7.02 -31.29
C GLU A 161 6.27 7.53 -31.29
N ALA A 162 5.32 6.68 -30.88
CA ALA A 162 3.93 7.08 -30.70
C ALA A 162 3.75 8.06 -29.53
N GLU A 163 4.44 7.86 -28.41
CA GLU A 163 4.46 8.82 -27.30
C GLU A 163 5.06 10.18 -27.72
N GLU A 164 6.15 10.18 -28.48
CA GLU A 164 6.80 11.41 -28.96
C GLU A 164 5.90 12.17 -29.95
N SER A 165 5.23 11.45 -30.85
CA SER A 165 4.43 12.06 -31.92
C SER A 165 3.05 12.53 -31.45
N PHE A 166 2.40 11.76 -30.56
CA PHE A 166 0.99 11.98 -30.19
C PHE A 166 0.81 12.40 -28.72
N GLY A 167 1.86 12.29 -27.90
CA GLY A 167 1.81 12.53 -26.46
C GLY A 167 1.42 11.26 -25.68
N LYS A 168 1.91 11.21 -24.43
CA LYS A 168 1.77 10.06 -23.52
C LYS A 168 0.32 9.61 -23.29
N ASP A 169 -0.62 10.56 -23.24
CA ASP A 169 -2.04 10.27 -22.97
C ASP A 169 -2.87 10.03 -24.24
N SER A 170 -2.23 9.97 -25.42
CA SER A 170 -2.93 9.72 -26.67
C SER A 170 -3.43 8.27 -26.78
N SER A 171 -4.53 8.08 -27.50
CA SER A 171 -5.03 6.74 -27.82
C SER A 171 -4.01 5.91 -28.60
N GLN A 172 -3.19 6.56 -29.42
CA GLN A 172 -2.16 5.93 -30.26
C GLN A 172 -1.01 5.40 -29.40
N ALA A 173 -0.54 6.19 -28.43
CA ALA A 173 0.46 5.74 -27.46
C ALA A 173 -0.06 4.55 -26.63
N ARG A 174 -1.32 4.60 -26.18
CA ARG A 174 -1.94 3.49 -25.44
C ARG A 174 -1.98 2.19 -26.23
N VAL A 175 -2.44 2.23 -27.49
CA VAL A 175 -2.50 1.02 -28.34
C VAL A 175 -1.10 0.46 -28.59
N ALA A 176 -0.09 1.31 -28.78
CA ALA A 176 1.28 0.84 -28.97
C ALA A 176 1.86 0.19 -27.70
N TRP A 177 1.53 0.69 -26.50
CA TRP A 177 1.89 0.04 -25.24
C TRP A 177 1.14 -1.26 -24.97
N GLU A 178 -0.13 -1.37 -25.38
CA GLU A 178 -0.89 -2.63 -25.34
C GLU A 178 -0.19 -3.73 -26.17
N ALA A 179 0.41 -3.38 -27.31
CA ALA A 179 1.20 -4.33 -28.11
C ALA A 179 2.49 -4.79 -27.40
N VAL A 180 3.13 -3.92 -26.62
CA VAL A 180 4.28 -4.29 -25.77
C VAL A 180 3.84 -5.29 -24.70
N GLU A 181 2.70 -5.05 -24.06
CA GLU A 181 2.15 -5.97 -23.04
C GLU A 181 1.74 -7.32 -23.63
N GLU A 182 1.19 -7.35 -24.85
CA GLU A 182 0.85 -8.61 -25.54
C GLU A 182 2.09 -9.43 -25.86
N VAL A 183 3.16 -8.79 -26.35
CA VAL A 183 4.43 -9.46 -26.64
C VAL A 183 5.11 -9.92 -25.34
N ALA A 184 5.08 -9.11 -24.28
CA ALA A 184 5.65 -9.47 -22.98
C ALA A 184 4.89 -10.63 -22.31
N SER A 185 3.55 -10.63 -22.38
CA SER A 185 2.73 -11.71 -21.81
C SER A 185 2.79 -13.00 -22.62
N SER A 186 3.13 -12.92 -23.90
CA SER A 186 3.41 -14.10 -24.73
C SER A 186 4.72 -14.79 -24.35
N ASP A 187 5.62 -14.08 -23.65
CA ASP A 187 6.85 -14.67 -23.10
C ASP A 187 6.55 -15.45 -21.81
N MET A 188 6.05 -16.67 -21.96
CA MET A 188 5.85 -17.59 -20.83
C MET A 188 7.17 -18.06 -20.18
N SER A 189 8.32 -17.64 -20.71
CA SER A 189 9.66 -17.95 -20.17
C SER A 189 9.84 -17.41 -18.74
N GLY A 190 9.22 -16.27 -18.41
CA GLY A 190 9.29 -15.67 -17.07
C GLY A 190 8.45 -16.37 -16.00
N SER A 191 7.47 -17.20 -16.40
CA SER A 191 6.59 -17.92 -15.47
C SER A 191 7.26 -19.16 -14.84
N LEU A 192 8.37 -19.63 -15.42
CA LEU A 192 9.07 -20.84 -14.98
C LEU A 192 10.53 -20.59 -14.59
N ILE A 193 10.82 -19.55 -13.79
CA ILE A 193 12.12 -19.29 -13.13
C ILE A 193 13.03 -18.36 -13.95
N SER A 194 12.97 -17.07 -13.68
CA SER A 194 14.17 -16.23 -13.63
C SER A 194 14.17 -15.55 -12.26
N SER A 195 15.24 -15.73 -11.51
CA SER A 195 15.36 -15.12 -10.19
C SER A 195 15.32 -13.60 -10.32
N ILE A 196 14.86 -12.92 -9.27
CA ILE A 196 14.81 -11.45 -9.15
C ILE A 196 16.12 -10.74 -9.54
N GLU A 197 17.25 -11.48 -9.55
CA GLU A 197 18.54 -10.96 -9.99
C GLU A 197 18.61 -10.64 -11.49
N ASP A 198 17.81 -11.28 -12.35
CA ASP A 198 17.86 -11.07 -13.81
C ASP A 198 17.06 -9.82 -14.25
N GLU A 199 16.00 -9.43 -13.54
CA GLU A 199 15.30 -8.15 -13.78
C GLU A 199 16.18 -6.94 -13.44
N CYS A 200 17.13 -7.10 -12.51
CA CYS A 200 18.11 -6.06 -12.19
C CYS A 200 19.15 -5.86 -13.30
N LEU A 201 19.42 -6.87 -14.13
CA LEU A 201 20.41 -6.78 -15.22
C LEU A 201 19.93 -5.91 -16.38
N VAL A 202 18.62 -5.78 -16.59
CA VAL A 202 18.08 -4.92 -17.66
C VAL A 202 18.21 -3.44 -17.28
N GLU A 203 17.88 -3.05 -16.04
CA GLU A 203 18.13 -1.70 -15.53
C GLU A 203 19.63 -1.40 -15.43
N ALA A 204 20.46 -2.39 -15.08
CA ALA A 204 21.90 -2.23 -15.07
C ALA A 204 22.49 -2.02 -16.49
N LEU A 205 21.92 -2.66 -17.51
CA LEU A 205 22.32 -2.47 -18.91
C LEU A 205 21.92 -1.07 -19.43
N GLU A 206 20.73 -0.58 -19.10
CA GLU A 206 20.31 0.78 -19.46
C GLU A 206 21.16 1.86 -18.74
N ALA A 207 21.51 1.63 -17.47
CA ALA A 207 22.44 2.48 -16.74
C ALA A 207 23.87 2.45 -17.35
N CYS A 208 24.30 1.33 -17.91
CA CYS A 208 25.59 1.22 -18.59
C CYS A 208 25.62 1.97 -19.93
N GLU A 209 24.52 1.95 -20.70
CA GLU A 209 24.41 2.72 -21.96
C GLU A 209 24.48 4.24 -21.69
N ALA A 210 23.80 4.72 -20.65
CA ALA A 210 23.88 6.12 -20.21
C ALA A 210 25.30 6.55 -19.77
N LEU A 211 26.07 5.62 -19.19
CA LEU A 211 27.45 5.84 -18.78
C LEU A 211 28.41 5.94 -19.97
N GLU A 212 28.19 5.17 -21.04
CA GLU A 212 28.99 5.29 -22.28
C GLU A 212 28.72 6.61 -23.01
N GLU A 213 27.47 7.07 -23.06
CA GLU A 213 27.09 8.35 -23.65
C GLU A 213 27.74 9.53 -22.89
N LEU A 214 27.74 9.47 -21.55
CA LEU A 214 28.39 10.47 -20.71
C LEU A 214 29.92 10.49 -20.92
N ASN A 215 30.56 9.31 -21.00
CA ASN A 215 32.00 9.21 -21.22
C ASN A 215 32.40 9.81 -22.59
N ARG A 216 31.56 9.62 -23.62
CA ARG A 216 31.77 10.24 -24.93
C ARG A 216 31.64 11.77 -24.87
N ALA A 217 30.65 12.30 -24.14
CA ALA A 217 30.49 13.75 -23.97
C ALA A 217 31.67 14.40 -23.21
N VAL A 218 32.19 13.72 -22.18
CA VAL A 218 33.35 14.18 -21.40
C VAL A 218 34.65 14.18 -22.23
N GLN A 219 34.85 13.18 -23.09
CA GLN A 219 36.03 13.19 -23.99
C GLN A 219 35.98 14.36 -24.98
N VAL A 220 34.80 14.71 -25.49
CA VAL A 220 34.62 15.87 -26.37
C VAL A 220 34.84 17.19 -25.61
N SER A 221 34.36 17.33 -24.37
CA SER A 221 34.59 18.56 -23.59
C SER A 221 36.06 18.74 -23.19
N SER A 222 36.75 17.66 -22.80
CA SER A 222 38.16 17.71 -22.40
C SER A 222 39.13 18.06 -23.54
N SER A 223 38.73 17.85 -24.79
CA SER A 223 39.50 18.24 -25.98
C SER A 223 39.26 19.69 -26.40
N VAL A 224 38.13 20.29 -26.03
CA VAL A 224 37.83 21.72 -26.25
C VAL A 224 38.60 22.62 -25.27
N ASP A 225 38.74 22.21 -24.01
CA ASP A 225 39.43 23.01 -22.99
C ASP A 225 40.96 23.09 -23.19
N ARG A 226 41.56 22.16 -23.96
CA ARG A 226 43.00 22.21 -24.30
C ARG A 226 43.35 23.17 -25.43
N PHE A 227 42.37 23.80 -26.09
CA PHE A 227 42.61 24.73 -27.20
C PHE A 227 42.40 26.21 -26.82
N SER A 228 42.15 26.51 -25.54
CA SER A 228 41.96 27.88 -25.02
C SER A 228 43.09 28.35 -24.08
N GLY A 229 44.28 27.78 -24.20
CA GLY A 229 45.50 28.23 -23.51
C GLY A 229 46.55 28.73 -24.49
#